data_AF-A0A7I0EFC9-F1
#
_entry.id   AF-A0A7I0EFC9-F1
#
_cell.length_a   1.000
_cell.length_b   1.000
_cell.length_c   1.000
_cell.angle_alpha   90.00
_cell.angle_beta   90.00
_cell.angle_gamma   90.00
#
_symmetry.space_group_name_H-M   'P 1'
#
loop_
_entity.id
_entity.type
_entity.pdbx_description
1 polymer ?
#
loop_
_entity_poly.entity_id
_entity_poly.type
_entity_poly.pdbx_seq_one_letter_code
_entity_poly.pdbx_strand_id
1 'polypeptide(L)'
;MLVNQGLKPRGEGAHAVLLEVAVAQLEPPRPSEIREFDWMRRLRNDTQYPDIGRASATVDDVDQAIPAARAIVDRAARLIELMPPC
;
A
#
# COMPACT_ATOMS: atom_id res chain seq x y z
N MET A 1 8.60 0.45 9.30
CA MET A 1 9.66 0.28 8.30
C MET A 1 10.20 1.61 7.77
N LEU A 2 9.44 2.34 6.94
CA LEU A 2 9.89 3.63 6.37
C LEU A 2 10.20 4.70 7.44
N VAL A 3 9.45 4.70 8.55
CA VAL A 3 9.73 5.57 9.70
C VAL A 3 11.10 5.30 10.34
N ASN A 4 11.58 4.06 10.36
CA ASN A 4 12.93 3.72 10.85
C ASN A 4 14.03 4.29 9.95
N GLN A 5 13.69 4.70 8.72
CA GLN A 5 14.58 5.39 7.78
C GLN A 5 14.39 6.92 7.81
N GLY A 6 13.60 7.44 8.76
CA GLY A 6 13.27 8.87 8.85
C GLY A 6 12.24 9.36 7.82
N LEU A 7 11.67 8.47 7.00
CA LEU A 7 10.66 8.84 6.00
C LEU A 7 9.30 9.05 6.66
N LYS A 8 8.70 10.22 6.40
CA LYS A 8 7.36 10.59 6.86
C LYS A 8 6.55 11.15 5.69
N PRO A 9 5.30 10.69 5.48
CA PRO A 9 4.44 11.26 4.44
C PRO A 9 4.12 12.72 4.77
N ARG A 10 4.13 13.60 3.77
CA ARG A 10 3.72 15.01 3.92
C ARG A 10 2.84 15.43 2.75
N GLY A 11 1.65 15.95 3.06
CA GLY A 11 0.71 16.45 2.07
C GLY A 11 -0.14 15.35 1.41
N GLU A 12 -1.01 15.78 0.51
CA GLU A 12 -1.89 14.92 -0.27
C GLU A 12 -1.08 14.06 -1.26
N GLY A 13 -1.47 12.80 -1.46
CA GLY A 13 -0.78 11.89 -2.37
C GLY A 13 0.55 11.31 -1.87
N ALA A 14 1.06 11.74 -0.71
CA ALA A 14 2.33 11.26 -0.15
C ALA A 14 2.40 9.73 0.03
N HIS A 15 1.26 9.07 0.21
CA HIS A 15 1.16 7.61 0.28
C HIS A 15 1.59 6.91 -1.02
N ALA A 16 1.41 7.54 -2.19
CA ALA A 16 1.87 6.99 -3.46
C ALA A 16 3.41 6.98 -3.53
N VAL A 17 4.05 8.08 -3.10
CA VAL A 17 5.52 8.16 -3.03
C VAL A 17 6.09 7.15 -2.05
N LEU A 18 5.49 7.01 -0.87
CA LEU A 18 5.92 5.99 0.09
C LEU A 18 5.75 4.56 -0.43
N LEU A 19 4.71 4.32 -1.24
CA LEU A 19 4.51 3.04 -1.91
C LEU A 19 5.62 2.76 -2.92
N GLU A 20 5.96 3.72 -3.78
CA GLU A 20 7.06 3.58 -4.75
C GLU A 20 8.39 3.27 -4.06
N VAL A 21 8.70 3.98 -2.97
CA VAL A 21 9.90 3.73 -2.17
C VAL A 21 9.88 2.34 -1.53
N ALA A 22 8.76 1.94 -0.93
CA ALA A 22 8.62 0.63 -0.31
C ALA A 22 8.79 -0.50 -1.34
N VAL A 23 8.16 -0.38 -2.51
CA VAL A 23 8.31 -1.33 -3.61
C VAL A 23 9.77 -1.41 -4.07
N ALA A 24 10.41 -0.28 -4.33
CA ALA A 24 11.79 -0.24 -4.82
C ALA A 24 12.80 -0.86 -3.83
N GLN A 25 12.56 -0.72 -2.52
CA GLN A 25 13.44 -1.23 -1.48
C GLN A 25 13.17 -2.69 -1.09
N LEU A 26 11.92 -3.16 -1.22
CA LEU A 26 11.44 -4.37 -0.52
C LEU A 26 10.92 -5.45 -1.47
N GLU A 27 10.69 -5.12 -2.75
CA GLU A 27 10.27 -6.05 -3.79
C GLU A 27 11.36 -6.18 -4.89
N PRO A 28 12.20 -7.24 -4.87
CA PRO A 28 12.87 -7.79 -6.06
C PRO A 28 11.95 -8.88 -6.71
N PRO A 29 12.33 -9.78 -7.67
CA PRO A 29 11.38 -10.40 -8.63
C PRO A 29 10.34 -11.40 -8.06
N ARG A 30 10.13 -11.43 -6.74
CA ARG A 30 8.98 -11.98 -6.00
C ARG A 30 8.81 -11.18 -4.69
N PRO A 31 7.65 -11.24 -4.02
CA PRO A 31 6.26 -11.21 -4.47
C PRO A 31 5.68 -9.78 -4.39
N SER A 32 4.51 -9.56 -4.96
CA SER A 32 3.92 -8.23 -5.21
C SER A 32 2.95 -7.75 -4.12
N GLU A 33 3.06 -8.25 -2.88
CA GLU A 33 2.03 -7.95 -1.87
C GLU A 33 1.94 -6.45 -1.58
N ILE A 34 3.08 -5.75 -1.46
CA ILE A 34 3.07 -4.30 -1.17
C ILE A 34 2.46 -3.54 -2.36
N ARG A 35 2.70 -4.01 -3.59
CA ARG A 35 2.12 -3.44 -4.81
C ARG A 35 0.59 -3.47 -4.85
N GLU A 36 -0.06 -4.44 -4.22
CA GLU A 36 -1.53 -4.49 -4.12
C GLU A 36 -2.11 -3.21 -3.49
N PHE A 37 -1.34 -2.50 -2.66
CA PHE A 37 -1.77 -1.21 -2.10
C PHE A 37 -2.09 -0.16 -3.17
N ASP A 38 -1.47 -0.24 -4.37
CA ASP A 38 -1.65 0.79 -5.40
C ASP A 38 -3.08 0.83 -5.95
N TRP A 39 -3.65 -0.33 -6.29
CA TRP A 39 -5.01 -0.38 -6.81
C TRP A 39 -6.02 -0.04 -5.71
N MET A 40 -5.82 -0.52 -4.48
CA MET A 40 -6.70 -0.19 -3.35
C MET A 40 -6.73 1.31 -3.07
N ARG A 41 -5.57 1.96 -3.11
CA ARG A 41 -5.46 3.42 -2.92
C ARG A 41 -6.18 4.19 -4.01
N ARG A 42 -6.03 3.79 -5.29
CA ARG A 42 -6.74 4.41 -6.42
C ARG A 42 -8.24 4.21 -6.32
N LEU A 43 -8.69 2.98 -6.03
CA LEU A 43 -10.11 2.67 -5.86
C LEU A 43 -10.74 3.45 -4.70
N ARG A 44 -10.04 3.58 -3.57
CA ARG A 44 -10.46 4.44 -2.46
C ARG A 44 -10.60 5.89 -2.91
N ASN A 45 -9.63 6.42 -3.66
CA ASN A 45 -9.67 7.78 -4.19
C ASN A 45 -10.88 7.99 -5.11
N ASP A 46 -11.10 7.07 -6.05
CA ASP A 46 -12.21 7.15 -7.01
C ASP A 46 -13.57 6.99 -6.33
N THR A 47 -13.66 6.19 -5.26
CA THR A 47 -14.87 6.06 -4.45
C THR A 47 -15.12 7.32 -3.60
N GLN A 48 -14.08 7.96 -3.07
CA GLN A 48 -14.18 9.20 -2.30
C GLN A 48 -14.53 10.41 -3.18
N TYR A 49 -14.04 10.40 -4.42
CA TYR A 49 -14.22 11.46 -5.42
C TYR A 49 -14.78 10.86 -6.72
N PRO A 50 -16.07 10.47 -6.73
CA PRO A 50 -16.67 9.81 -7.87
C PRO A 50 -16.77 10.75 -9.08
N ASP A 51 -16.50 10.20 -10.25
CA ASP A 51 -16.62 10.84 -11.56
C ASP A 51 -17.45 9.92 -12.47
N ILE A 52 -18.17 10.49 -13.44
CA ILE A 52 -19.07 9.77 -14.36
C ILE A 52 -18.35 8.63 -15.10
N GLY A 53 -17.02 8.74 -15.28
CA GLY A 53 -16.18 7.74 -15.92
C GLY A 53 -15.48 6.72 -15.00
N ARG A 54 -15.63 6.80 -13.67
CA ARG A 54 -14.91 5.92 -12.72
C ARG A 54 -15.88 5.15 -11.83
N ALA A 55 -15.74 3.82 -11.85
CA ALA A 55 -16.51 2.95 -11.00
C ALA A 55 -16.09 3.11 -9.53
N SER A 56 -17.07 3.19 -8.63
CA SER A 56 -16.85 3.08 -7.19
C SER A 56 -16.59 1.62 -6.79
N ALA A 57 -16.01 1.42 -5.61
CA ALA A 57 -15.75 0.09 -5.06
C ALA A 57 -17.01 -0.79 -4.99
N THR A 58 -16.80 -2.08 -5.25
CA THR A 58 -17.81 -3.15 -5.23
C THR A 58 -17.55 -4.13 -4.10
N VAL A 59 -18.44 -5.11 -3.91
CA VAL A 59 -18.25 -6.20 -2.94
C VAL A 59 -17.08 -7.10 -3.34
N ASP A 60 -16.92 -7.39 -4.64
CA ASP A 60 -15.82 -8.20 -5.15
C ASP A 60 -14.45 -7.55 -4.89
N ASP A 61 -14.38 -6.21 -4.91
CA ASP A 61 -13.18 -5.48 -4.54
C ASP A 61 -12.85 -5.66 -3.05
N VAL A 62 -13.86 -5.72 -2.18
CA VAL A 62 -13.67 -5.95 -0.74
C VAL A 62 -13.14 -7.37 -0.49
N ASP A 63 -13.73 -8.36 -1.16
CA ASP A 63 -13.33 -9.76 -1.04
C ASP A 63 -11.88 -9.99 -1.49
N GLN A 64 -11.39 -9.21 -2.46
CA GLN A 64 -9.99 -9.20 -2.90
C GLN A 64 -9.09 -8.36 -1.99
N ALA A 65 -9.56 -7.19 -1.53
CA ALA A 65 -8.77 -6.26 -0.73
C ALA A 65 -8.42 -6.82 0.65
N ILE A 66 -9.35 -7.51 1.31
CA ILE A 66 -9.13 -8.05 2.67
C ILE A 66 -7.93 -9.00 2.75
N PRO A 67 -7.82 -10.07 1.95
CA PRO A 67 -6.67 -10.96 2.00
C PRO A 67 -5.37 -10.26 1.59
N ALA A 68 -5.42 -9.38 0.58
CA ALA A 68 -4.26 -8.59 0.15
C ALA A 68 -3.74 -7.67 1.28
N ALA A 69 -4.64 -6.93 1.93
CA ALA A 69 -4.31 -6.04 3.04
C ALA A 69 -3.70 -6.81 4.23
N ARG A 70 -4.22 -8.00 4.55
CA ARG A 70 -3.62 -8.88 5.57
C ARG A 70 -2.20 -9.28 5.20
N ALA A 71 -1.99 -9.72 3.96
CA ALA A 71 -0.66 -10.12 3.47
C ALA A 71 0.35 -8.96 3.54
N ILE A 72 -0.08 -7.73 3.21
CA ILE A 72 0.75 -6.52 3.35
C ILE A 72 1.16 -6.31 4.81
N VAL A 73 0.21 -6.36 5.76
CA VAL A 73 0.48 -6.16 7.18
C VAL A 73 1.43 -7.23 7.72
N ASP A 74 1.19 -8.50 7.39
CA ASP A 74 2.06 -9.61 7.81
C ASP A 74 3.46 -9.51 7.22
N ARG A 75 3.58 -9.05 5.97
CA ARG A 75 4.88 -8.77 5.34
C ARG A 75 5.59 -7.61 6.04
N ALA A 76 4.87 -6.52 6.32
CA ALA A 76 5.42 -5.36 7.00
C ALA A 76 5.88 -5.68 8.43
N ALA A 77 5.13 -6.49 9.18
CA ALA A 77 5.50 -6.94 10.52
C ALA A 77 6.82 -7.71 10.51
N ARG A 78 6.94 -8.72 9.64
CA ARG A 78 8.19 -9.49 9.47
C ARG A 78 9.37 -8.62 9.06
N LEU A 79 9.15 -7.62 8.19
CA LEU A 79 10.20 -6.70 7.79
C LEU A 79 10.68 -5.80 8.93
N ILE A 80 9.78 -5.35 9.80
CA ILE A 80 10.13 -4.52 10.97
C ILE A 80 11.02 -5.29 11.93
N GLU A 81 10.75 -6.58 12.18
CA GLU A 81 11.58 -7.44 13.03
C GLU A 81 13.02 -7.61 12.52
N LEU A 82 13.22 -7.49 11.20
CA LEU A 82 14.53 -7.62 10.56
C LEU A 82 15.31 -6.29 10.50
N MET A 83 14.73 -5.17 10.92
CA MET A 83 15.41 -3.88 10.92
C MET A 83 16.18 -3.65 12.24
N PRO A 84 17.32 -2.94 12.19
CA PRO A 84 18.00 -2.49 13.40
C PRO A 84 17.06 -1.62 14.26
N PRO A 85 17.13 -1.72 15.60
CA PRO A 85 16.39 -0.83 16.49
C PRO A 85 16.83 0.63 16.28
N CYS A 86 15.87 1.54 16.47
CA CYS A 86 16.03 2.98 16.35
C CYS A 86 16.91 3.55 17.47
#